data_AF-A0A1E5K2H0-F1
#
_entry.id   AF-A0A1E5K2H0-F1
#
_cell.length_a   1.000
_cell.length_b   1.000
_cell.length_c   1.000
_cell.angle_alpha   90.00
_cell.angle_beta   90.00
_cell.angle_gamma   90.00
#
_symmetry.space_group_name_H-M   'P 1'
#
loop_
_entity.id
_entity.type
_entity.pdbx_description
1 polymer ?
#
loop_
_entity_poly.entity_id
_entity_poly.type
_entity_poly.pdbx_seq_one_letter_code
_entity_poly.pdbx_strand_id
1 'polypeptide(L)'
;MPTTKTESLYKKSYFSRIQELKEFAPGVFNSFFAFNNKALEEGKLSVKQKELIAVAVAHITGCPYCIELHVGNVKNQGADKEEVTEAIFVATTLKAGSSLAHAVNGLNAYDGNDDDELYKASYFKRLQELGEISDDAFKAFLKFDGAVLKEGKLTLKEKELIAVASAHTTGCAYCIDLHTKNAKEAGASKEELSEAIFVAVALKAGSALAHSVNALNAYDEE
;
A
#
# COMPACT_ATOMS: atom_id res chain seq x y z
N MET A 1 20.45 -21.44 -25.04
CA MET A 1 19.57 -21.01 -23.93
C MET A 1 18.20 -21.60 -24.21
N PRO A 2 17.62 -22.39 -23.31
CA PRO A 2 16.24 -22.83 -23.48
C PRO A 2 15.36 -21.59 -23.44
N THR A 3 14.58 -21.38 -24.49
CA THR A 3 13.52 -20.37 -24.54
C THR A 3 12.44 -20.81 -23.56
N THR A 4 12.25 -20.07 -22.47
CA THR A 4 11.12 -20.27 -21.54
C THR A 4 9.82 -20.27 -22.35
N LYS A 5 9.03 -21.36 -22.27
CA LYS A 5 7.75 -21.51 -23.00
C LYS A 5 6.65 -20.56 -22.48
N THR A 6 6.88 -19.87 -21.37
CA THR A 6 5.91 -18.98 -20.76
C THR A 6 5.96 -17.58 -21.37
N GLU A 7 5.10 -17.35 -22.37
CA GLU A 7 4.97 -16.04 -23.02
C GLU A 7 4.39 -14.94 -22.12
N SER A 8 3.76 -15.29 -20.99
CA SER A 8 3.17 -14.32 -20.06
C SER A 8 3.33 -14.74 -18.61
N LEU A 9 3.84 -13.82 -17.79
CA LEU A 9 3.93 -14.00 -16.33
C LEU A 9 2.57 -13.79 -15.63
N TYR A 10 1.57 -13.18 -16.27
CA TYR A 10 0.26 -12.97 -15.66
C TYR A 10 -0.86 -13.14 -16.70
N LYS A 11 -1.56 -14.27 -16.63
CA LYS A 11 -2.83 -14.49 -17.35
C LYS A 11 -3.96 -14.55 -16.34
N LYS A 12 -5.11 -13.94 -16.65
CA LYS A 12 -6.30 -14.00 -15.76
C LYS A 12 -6.66 -15.43 -15.34
N SER A 13 -6.52 -16.38 -16.27
CA SER A 13 -6.76 -17.80 -16.02
C SER A 13 -5.79 -18.43 -15.03
N TYR A 14 -4.58 -17.90 -14.85
CA TYR A 14 -3.61 -18.44 -13.87
C TYR A 14 -4.03 -18.18 -12.43
N PHE A 15 -4.93 -17.23 -12.17
CA PHE A 15 -5.39 -16.97 -10.81
C PHE A 15 -6.10 -18.18 -10.19
N SER A 16 -6.70 -19.09 -10.99
CA SER A 16 -7.32 -20.31 -10.47
C SER A 16 -6.30 -21.25 -9.80
N ARG A 17 -5.02 -21.17 -10.17
CA ARG A 17 -3.93 -21.95 -9.58
C ARG A 17 -3.72 -21.68 -8.09
N ILE A 18 -4.24 -20.57 -7.56
CA ILE A 18 -4.21 -20.31 -6.12
C ILE A 18 -4.89 -21.43 -5.31
N GLN A 19 -5.81 -22.21 -5.91
CA GLN A 19 -6.42 -23.36 -5.27
C GLN A 19 -5.44 -24.50 -4.99
N GLU A 20 -4.34 -24.61 -5.74
CA GLU A 20 -3.28 -25.59 -5.44
C GLU A 20 -2.67 -25.32 -4.05
N LEU A 21 -2.54 -24.05 -3.65
CA LEU A 21 -2.10 -23.72 -2.28
C LEU A 21 -3.08 -24.21 -1.22
N LYS A 22 -4.38 -24.25 -1.52
CA LYS A 22 -5.39 -24.82 -0.63
C LYS A 22 -5.25 -26.34 -0.54
N GLU A 23 -4.94 -27.01 -1.65
CA GLU A 23 -4.71 -28.46 -1.66
C GLU A 23 -3.46 -28.84 -0.86
N PHE A 24 -2.36 -28.09 -1.02
CA PHE A 24 -1.10 -28.35 -0.33
C PHE A 24 -1.08 -27.88 1.13
N ALA A 25 -1.75 -26.78 1.46
CA ALA A 25 -1.73 -26.17 2.79
C ALA A 25 -3.12 -25.63 3.22
N PRO A 26 -4.14 -26.50 3.36
CA PRO A 26 -5.52 -26.07 3.56
C PRO A 26 -5.74 -25.24 4.83
N GLY A 27 -5.05 -25.58 5.93
CA GLY A 27 -5.18 -24.86 7.21
C GLY A 27 -4.73 -23.40 7.11
N VAL A 28 -3.58 -23.15 6.46
CA VAL A 28 -3.04 -21.79 6.28
C VAL A 28 -3.90 -21.01 5.30
N PHE A 29 -4.27 -21.63 4.17
CA PHE A 29 -5.14 -21.02 3.17
C PHE A 29 -6.47 -20.56 3.78
N ASN A 30 -7.17 -21.46 4.48
CA ASN A 30 -8.46 -21.14 5.09
C ASN A 30 -8.33 -20.05 6.18
N SER A 31 -7.25 -20.06 6.95
CA SER A 31 -6.99 -19.04 7.97
C SER A 31 -6.77 -17.65 7.35
N PHE A 32 -6.02 -17.57 6.24
CA PHE A 32 -5.85 -16.32 5.51
C PHE A 32 -7.19 -15.79 4.99
N PHE A 33 -8.01 -16.62 4.33
CA PHE A 33 -9.28 -16.16 3.78
C PHE A 33 -10.28 -15.76 4.88
N ALA A 34 -10.29 -16.45 6.02
CA ALA A 34 -11.07 -16.03 7.18
C ALA A 34 -10.65 -14.64 7.67
N PHE A 35 -9.34 -14.40 7.81
CA PHE A 35 -8.80 -13.08 8.18
C PHE A 35 -9.10 -12.00 7.13
N ASN A 36 -8.86 -12.29 5.84
CA ASN A 36 -9.10 -11.36 4.74
C ASN A 36 -10.58 -10.94 4.67
N ASN A 37 -11.51 -11.90 4.76
CA ASN A 37 -12.93 -11.62 4.75
C ASN A 37 -13.35 -10.75 5.93
N LYS A 38 -12.77 -10.99 7.12
CA LYS A 38 -13.02 -10.17 8.31
C LYS A 38 -12.45 -8.76 8.17
N ALA A 39 -11.27 -8.61 7.57
CA ALA A 39 -10.66 -7.29 7.36
C ALA A 39 -11.51 -6.41 6.43
N LEU A 40 -12.11 -7.00 5.39
CA LEU A 40 -12.91 -6.29 4.38
C LEU A 40 -14.41 -6.18 4.71
N GLU A 41 -14.90 -6.83 5.77
CA GLU A 41 -16.30 -6.73 6.18
C GLU A 41 -16.66 -5.28 6.57
N GLU A 42 -17.93 -4.89 6.48
CA GLU A 42 -18.35 -3.57 6.96
C GLU A 42 -18.13 -3.40 8.46
N GLY A 43 -17.55 -2.25 8.85
CA GLY A 43 -17.26 -1.90 10.23
C GLY A 43 -17.48 -0.41 10.48
N LYS A 44 -16.53 0.24 11.14
CA LYS A 44 -16.47 1.71 11.21
C LYS A 44 -16.20 2.32 9.85
N LEU A 45 -15.40 1.64 9.04
CA LEU A 45 -15.27 1.92 7.62
C LEU A 45 -16.31 1.12 6.85
N SER A 46 -16.98 1.81 5.92
CA SER A 46 -17.85 1.17 4.94
C SER A 46 -17.04 0.23 4.02
N VAL A 47 -17.72 -0.72 3.38
CA VAL A 47 -17.08 -1.61 2.38
C VAL A 47 -16.42 -0.77 1.28
N LYS A 48 -17.07 0.30 0.80
CA LYS A 48 -16.50 1.21 -0.20
C LYS A 48 -15.15 1.80 0.25
N GLN A 49 -15.06 2.27 1.49
CA GLN A 49 -13.82 2.84 2.04
C GLN A 49 -12.71 1.80 2.18
N LYS A 50 -13.06 0.59 2.64
CA LYS A 50 -12.09 -0.52 2.73
C LYS A 50 -11.59 -0.96 1.35
N GLU A 51 -12.46 -0.98 0.36
CA GLU A 51 -12.09 -1.30 -1.02
C GLU A 51 -11.24 -0.19 -1.67
N LEU A 52 -11.46 1.09 -1.36
CA LEU A 52 -10.56 2.18 -1.78
C LEU A 52 -9.16 2.03 -1.18
N ILE A 53 -9.06 1.66 0.09
CA ILE A 53 -7.78 1.32 0.73
C ILE A 53 -7.15 0.10 0.03
N ALA A 54 -7.95 -0.92 -0.28
CA ALA A 54 -7.47 -2.11 -0.95
C ALA A 54 -6.91 -1.80 -2.36
N VAL A 55 -7.57 -0.92 -3.11
CA VAL A 55 -7.08 -0.42 -4.41
C VAL A 55 -5.72 0.27 -4.24
N ALA A 56 -5.57 1.16 -3.25
CA ALA A 56 -4.31 1.84 -3.00
C ALA A 56 -3.17 0.84 -2.69
N VAL A 57 -3.41 -0.12 -1.80
CA VAL A 57 -2.42 -1.14 -1.42
C VAL A 57 -2.08 -2.04 -2.61
N ALA A 58 -3.06 -2.44 -3.43
CA ALA A 58 -2.81 -3.24 -4.63
C ALA A 58 -1.89 -2.54 -5.65
N HIS A 59 -1.99 -1.21 -5.77
CA HIS A 59 -1.08 -0.42 -6.61
C HIS A 59 0.32 -0.30 -6.00
N ILE A 60 0.45 -0.26 -4.67
CA ILE A 60 1.75 -0.25 -4.00
C ILE A 60 2.48 -1.58 -4.22
N THR A 61 1.78 -2.71 -4.05
CA THR A 61 2.37 -4.04 -4.23
C THR A 61 2.55 -4.43 -5.70
N GLY A 62 1.79 -3.81 -6.61
CA GLY A 62 1.86 -4.11 -8.04
C GLY A 62 1.20 -5.44 -8.41
N CYS A 63 0.24 -5.92 -7.62
CA CYS A 63 -0.47 -7.17 -7.88
C CYS A 63 -1.57 -6.99 -8.93
N PRO A 64 -1.42 -7.53 -10.15
CA PRO A 64 -2.40 -7.29 -11.22
C PRO A 64 -3.77 -7.91 -10.92
N TYR A 65 -3.81 -9.12 -10.34
CA TYR A 65 -5.08 -9.75 -9.95
C TYR A 65 -5.81 -8.96 -8.86
N CYS A 66 -5.06 -8.42 -7.89
CA CYS A 66 -5.60 -7.61 -6.81
C CYS A 66 -6.13 -6.28 -7.34
N ILE A 67 -5.41 -5.64 -8.27
CA ILE A 67 -5.88 -4.41 -8.93
C ILE A 67 -7.21 -4.67 -9.64
N GLU A 68 -7.31 -5.73 -10.46
CA GLU A 68 -8.57 -6.04 -11.14
C GLU A 68 -9.71 -6.36 -10.17
N LEU A 69 -9.45 -7.17 -9.14
CA LEU A 69 -10.45 -7.59 -8.16
C LEU A 69 -11.00 -6.40 -7.37
N HIS A 70 -10.13 -5.61 -6.75
CA HIS A 70 -10.54 -4.54 -5.85
C HIS A 70 -11.09 -3.31 -6.59
N VAL A 71 -10.61 -3.03 -7.82
CA VAL A 71 -11.25 -2.01 -8.68
C VAL A 71 -12.66 -2.47 -9.10
N GLY A 72 -12.85 -3.76 -9.37
CA GLY A 72 -14.19 -4.32 -9.64
C GLY A 72 -15.11 -4.20 -8.43
N ASN A 73 -14.62 -4.58 -7.24
CA ASN A 73 -15.39 -4.52 -6.00
C ASN A 73 -15.78 -3.09 -5.63
N VAL A 74 -14.84 -2.14 -5.63
CA VAL A 74 -15.10 -0.75 -5.25
C VAL A 74 -16.10 -0.09 -6.20
N LYS A 75 -16.05 -0.43 -7.51
CA LYS A 75 -17.04 0.00 -8.49
C LYS A 75 -18.43 -0.57 -8.16
N ASN A 76 -18.53 -1.83 -7.76
CA ASN A 76 -19.80 -2.44 -7.34
C ASN A 76 -20.36 -1.80 -6.06
N GLN A 77 -19.49 -1.22 -5.22
CA GLN A 77 -19.87 -0.41 -4.06
C GLN A 77 -20.23 1.05 -4.43
N GLY A 78 -20.30 1.36 -5.72
CA GLY A 78 -20.74 2.67 -6.23
C GLY A 78 -19.66 3.75 -6.27
N ALA A 79 -18.39 3.40 -6.12
CA ALA A 79 -17.32 4.38 -6.27
C ALA A 79 -17.20 4.85 -7.73
N ASP A 80 -16.99 6.15 -7.91
CA ASP A 80 -16.71 6.74 -9.23
C ASP A 80 -15.21 6.65 -9.58
N LYS A 81 -14.86 7.03 -10.82
CA LYS A 81 -13.47 6.95 -11.27
C LYS A 81 -12.58 7.95 -10.56
N GLU A 82 -13.14 9.08 -10.15
CA GLU A 82 -12.46 10.15 -9.46
C GLU A 82 -12.04 9.71 -8.05
N GLU A 83 -12.92 9.06 -7.29
CA GLU A 83 -12.60 8.44 -5.99
C GLU A 83 -11.47 7.40 -6.11
N VAL A 84 -11.57 6.49 -7.10
CA VAL A 84 -10.53 5.50 -7.39
C VAL A 84 -9.20 6.17 -7.77
N THR A 85 -9.26 7.22 -8.59
CA THR A 85 -8.08 7.98 -9.03
C THR A 85 -7.40 8.68 -7.85
N GLU A 86 -8.18 9.28 -6.94
CA GLU A 86 -7.63 9.90 -5.73
C GLU A 86 -6.94 8.88 -4.83
N ALA A 87 -7.54 7.69 -4.63
CA ALA A 87 -6.89 6.61 -3.86
C ALA A 87 -5.56 6.14 -4.49
N ILE A 88 -5.51 6.03 -5.83
CA ILE A 88 -4.27 5.68 -6.56
C ILE A 88 -3.22 6.78 -6.42
N PHE A 89 -3.61 8.05 -6.47
CA PHE A 89 -2.67 9.15 -6.29
C PHE A 89 -2.13 9.23 -4.87
N VAL A 90 -2.96 8.97 -3.84
CA VAL A 90 -2.49 8.82 -2.46
C VAL A 90 -1.45 7.69 -2.40
N ALA A 91 -1.74 6.51 -2.93
CA ALA A 91 -0.77 5.41 -2.99
C ALA A 91 0.54 5.80 -3.71
N THR A 92 0.43 6.58 -4.79
CA THR A 92 1.57 7.04 -5.60
C THR A 92 2.46 8.00 -4.81
N THR A 93 1.88 9.05 -4.21
CA THR A 93 2.65 10.02 -3.43
C THR A 93 3.23 9.38 -2.18
N LEU A 94 2.50 8.48 -1.50
CA LEU A 94 3.01 7.79 -0.32
C LEU A 94 4.16 6.83 -0.64
N LYS A 95 4.14 6.16 -1.79
CA LYS A 95 5.25 5.30 -2.22
C LYS A 95 6.51 6.13 -2.52
N ALA A 96 6.36 7.26 -3.21
CA ALA A 96 7.46 8.20 -3.46
C ALA A 96 7.96 8.87 -2.17
N GLY A 97 7.06 9.39 -1.35
CA GLY A 97 7.33 10.03 -0.07
C GLY A 97 7.97 9.10 0.94
N SER A 98 7.60 7.81 0.95
CA SER A 98 8.29 6.79 1.77
C SER A 98 9.76 6.70 1.39
N SER A 99 10.09 6.66 0.09
CA SER A 99 11.48 6.63 -0.38
C SER A 99 12.27 7.86 0.10
N LEU A 100 11.69 9.05 -0.01
CA LEU A 100 12.31 10.29 0.48
C LEU A 100 12.47 10.29 2.01
N ALA A 101 11.45 9.84 2.75
CA ALA A 101 11.53 9.75 4.20
C ALA A 101 12.60 8.75 4.67
N HIS A 102 12.76 7.62 3.96
CA HIS A 102 13.86 6.68 4.22
C HIS A 102 15.24 7.26 3.91
N ALA A 103 15.33 8.24 3.00
CA ALA A 103 16.60 8.91 2.71
C ALA A 103 17.20 9.61 3.93
N VAL A 104 16.39 10.01 4.93
CA VAL A 104 16.89 10.50 6.22
C VAL A 104 17.86 9.50 6.88
N ASN A 105 17.51 8.22 6.90
CA ASN A 105 18.41 7.19 7.42
C ASN A 105 19.60 6.96 6.47
N GLY A 106 19.40 7.13 5.17
CA GLY A 106 20.49 7.13 4.19
C GLY A 106 21.51 8.25 4.43
N LEU A 107 21.05 9.46 4.75
CA LEU A 107 21.90 10.60 5.10
C LEU A 107 22.63 10.37 6.42
N ASN A 108 21.96 9.81 7.44
CA ASN A 108 22.60 9.42 8.70
C ASN A 108 23.74 8.41 8.46
N ALA A 109 23.51 7.42 7.61
CA ALA A 109 24.53 6.45 7.25
C ALA A 109 25.68 7.09 6.45
N TYR A 110 25.38 8.02 5.55
CA TYR A 110 26.38 8.74 4.75
C TYR A 110 27.32 9.59 5.62
N ASP A 111 26.79 10.29 6.62
CA ASP A 111 27.59 11.13 7.52
C ASP A 111 28.31 10.34 8.63
N GLY A 112 28.10 9.03 8.71
CA GLY A 112 28.67 8.19 9.76
C GLY A 112 28.08 8.48 11.15
N ASN A 113 26.79 8.78 11.23
CA ASN A 113 26.08 8.91 12.50
C ASN A 113 26.17 7.58 13.28
N ASP A 114 26.75 7.62 14.47
CA ASP A 114 27.08 6.48 15.33
C ASP A 114 26.02 6.17 16.39
N ASP A 115 24.87 6.85 16.31
CA ASP A 115 23.71 6.61 17.16
C ASP A 115 23.15 5.18 16.98
N ASP A 116 22.64 4.58 18.06
CA ASP A 116 22.12 3.22 18.08
C ASP A 116 20.68 3.09 17.55
N GLU A 117 20.03 4.22 17.22
CA GLU A 117 18.69 4.23 16.62
C GLU A 117 18.69 4.69 15.14
N LEU A 118 17.98 3.96 14.28
CA LEU A 118 17.92 4.22 12.82
C LEU A 118 16.79 5.20 12.39
N TYR A 119 15.72 5.32 13.17
CA TYR A 119 14.49 6.06 12.78
C TYR A 119 14.00 7.03 13.86
N LYS A 120 14.91 7.75 14.53
CA LYS A 120 14.51 8.76 15.53
C LYS A 120 13.56 9.76 14.90
N ALA A 121 12.42 10.03 15.54
CA ALA A 121 11.47 11.03 15.06
C ALA A 121 12.12 12.41 14.83
N SER A 122 13.13 12.76 15.65
CA SER A 122 13.91 13.99 15.48
C SER A 122 14.75 14.05 14.20
N TYR A 123 15.14 12.91 13.64
CA TYR A 123 15.90 12.86 12.37
C TYR A 123 15.06 13.27 11.18
N PHE A 124 13.73 13.21 11.25
CA PHE A 124 12.87 13.62 10.14
C PHE A 124 13.12 15.06 9.68
N LYS A 125 13.66 15.92 10.55
CA LYS A 125 14.10 17.30 10.22
C LYS A 125 15.13 17.33 9.08
N ARG A 126 15.97 16.29 8.99
CA ARG A 126 16.99 16.12 7.94
C ARG A 126 16.41 15.99 6.53
N LEU A 127 15.11 15.71 6.40
CA LEU A 127 14.44 15.69 5.10
C LEU A 127 14.63 17.02 4.34
N GLN A 128 14.80 18.14 5.07
CA GLN A 128 15.07 19.45 4.49
C GLN A 128 16.38 19.52 3.70
N GLU A 129 17.39 18.72 4.06
CA GLU A 129 18.67 18.65 3.34
C GLU A 129 18.48 18.18 1.89
N LEU A 130 17.45 17.36 1.61
CA LEU A 130 17.12 16.98 0.24
C LEU A 130 16.71 18.19 -0.61
N GLY A 131 16.06 19.17 -0.01
CA GLY A 131 15.70 20.44 -0.66
C GLY A 131 16.88 21.38 -0.84
N GLU A 132 17.87 21.33 0.07
CA GLU A 132 19.12 22.10 -0.07
C GLU A 132 20.02 21.52 -1.17
N ILE A 133 20.05 20.19 -1.31
CA ILE A 133 20.85 19.48 -2.30
C ILE A 133 20.18 19.45 -3.67
N SER A 134 18.84 19.28 -3.72
CA SER A 134 18.06 19.10 -4.94
C SER A 134 16.72 19.84 -4.87
N ASP A 135 16.80 21.16 -4.89
CA ASP A 135 15.66 22.09 -4.69
C ASP A 135 14.50 21.84 -5.66
N ASP A 136 14.77 21.77 -6.97
CA ASP A 136 13.72 21.61 -7.99
C ASP A 136 12.94 20.30 -7.83
N ALA A 137 13.64 19.19 -7.58
CA ALA A 137 13.00 17.88 -7.40
C ALA A 137 12.18 17.83 -6.11
N PHE A 138 12.71 18.37 -5.01
CA PHE A 138 12.02 18.40 -3.73
C PHE A 138 10.77 19.29 -3.78
N LYS A 139 10.86 20.48 -4.36
CA LYS A 139 9.72 21.39 -4.57
C LYS A 139 8.64 20.75 -5.46
N ALA A 140 9.03 20.06 -6.53
CA ALA A 140 8.09 19.36 -7.39
C ALA A 140 7.34 18.25 -6.63
N PHE A 141 8.05 17.48 -5.81
CA PHE A 141 7.43 16.47 -4.95
C PHE A 141 6.45 17.10 -3.95
N LEU A 142 6.85 18.14 -3.20
CA LEU A 142 5.97 18.82 -2.23
C LEU A 142 4.71 19.38 -2.88
N LYS A 143 4.83 19.95 -4.09
CA LYS A 143 3.69 20.44 -4.86
C LYS A 143 2.74 19.30 -5.25
N PHE A 144 3.29 18.16 -5.69
CA PHE A 144 2.50 16.98 -6.03
C PHE A 144 1.80 16.41 -4.80
N ASP A 145 2.53 16.18 -3.71
CA ASP A 145 2.01 15.65 -2.46
C ASP A 145 0.87 16.51 -1.87
N GLY A 146 1.10 17.83 -1.78
CA GLY A 146 0.08 18.77 -1.30
C GLY A 146 -1.16 18.83 -2.21
N ALA A 147 -1.01 18.65 -3.52
CA ALA A 147 -2.15 18.58 -4.43
C ALA A 147 -2.97 17.29 -4.24
N VAL A 148 -2.32 16.16 -3.96
CA VAL A 148 -2.97 14.87 -3.73
C VAL A 148 -3.75 14.86 -2.43
N LEU A 149 -3.18 15.37 -1.34
CA LEU A 149 -3.82 15.37 -0.01
C LEU A 149 -4.89 16.45 0.18
N LYS A 150 -4.98 17.43 -0.73
CA LYS A 150 -6.08 18.40 -0.73
C LYS A 150 -7.41 17.68 -0.90
N GLU A 151 -8.41 18.06 -0.10
CA GLU A 151 -9.76 17.49 -0.17
C GLU A 151 -10.37 17.61 -1.58
N GLY A 152 -11.05 16.55 -2.01
CA GLY A 152 -11.65 16.42 -3.32
C GLY A 152 -12.91 15.57 -3.24
N LYS A 153 -12.97 14.49 -4.02
CA LYS A 153 -14.05 13.49 -3.90
C LYS A 153 -13.95 12.68 -2.62
N LEU A 154 -12.72 12.35 -2.23
CA LEU A 154 -12.40 11.83 -0.93
C LEU A 154 -12.15 12.98 0.03
N THR A 155 -12.71 12.84 1.22
CA THR A 155 -12.43 13.74 2.34
C THR A 155 -10.96 13.66 2.76
N LEU A 156 -10.45 14.67 3.46
CA LEU A 156 -9.10 14.61 4.02
C LEU A 156 -8.91 13.38 4.93
N LYS A 157 -9.92 13.05 5.76
CA LYS A 157 -9.91 11.87 6.62
C LYS A 157 -9.72 10.58 5.83
N GLU A 158 -10.44 10.41 4.72
CA GLU A 158 -10.34 9.23 3.86
C GLU A 158 -8.98 9.13 3.19
N LYS A 159 -8.44 10.25 2.69
CA LYS A 159 -7.10 10.28 2.11
C LYS A 159 -6.02 9.92 3.14
N GLU A 160 -6.13 10.44 4.36
CA GLU A 160 -5.19 10.12 5.44
C GLU A 160 -5.32 8.66 5.92
N LEU A 161 -6.51 8.06 5.93
CA LEU A 161 -6.67 6.62 6.20
C LEU A 161 -6.03 5.75 5.11
N ILE A 162 -6.17 6.13 3.83
CA ILE A 162 -5.47 5.49 2.72
C ILE A 162 -3.95 5.67 2.87
N ALA A 163 -3.50 6.85 3.30
CA ALA A 163 -2.09 7.14 3.54
C ALA A 163 -1.50 6.29 4.67
N VAL A 164 -2.23 6.12 5.78
CA VAL A 164 -1.86 5.22 6.89
C VAL A 164 -1.71 3.78 6.41
N ALA A 165 -2.68 3.26 5.65
CA ALA A 165 -2.61 1.91 5.08
C ALA A 165 -1.43 1.75 4.11
N SER A 166 -1.18 2.77 3.30
CA SER A 166 -0.04 2.84 2.38
C SER A 166 1.30 2.81 3.12
N ALA A 167 1.43 3.60 4.20
CA ALA A 167 2.63 3.66 5.03
C ALA A 167 2.93 2.32 5.74
N HIS A 168 1.90 1.60 6.20
CA HIS A 168 2.07 0.24 6.73
C HIS A 168 2.48 -0.76 5.64
N THR A 169 2.02 -0.56 4.41
CA THR A 169 2.43 -1.39 3.28
C THR A 169 3.90 -1.16 2.92
N THR A 170 4.37 0.09 2.90
CA THR A 170 5.76 0.44 2.58
C THR A 170 6.73 0.21 3.74
N GLY A 171 6.25 0.23 4.99
CA GLY A 171 7.10 0.09 6.19
C GLY A 171 7.82 1.37 6.57
N CYS A 172 7.32 2.54 6.14
CA CYS A 172 7.92 3.84 6.45
C CYS A 172 7.51 4.33 7.85
N ALA A 173 8.42 4.23 8.84
CA ALA A 173 8.16 4.65 10.22
C ALA A 173 7.76 6.13 10.35
N TYR A 174 8.45 7.02 9.63
CA TYR A 174 8.11 8.45 9.61
C TYR A 174 6.71 8.71 9.03
N CYS A 175 6.37 8.01 7.95
CA CYS A 175 5.08 8.14 7.29
C CYS A 175 3.96 7.59 8.16
N ILE A 176 4.20 6.46 8.87
CA ILE A 176 3.26 5.91 9.85
C ILE A 176 2.97 6.93 10.94
N ASP A 177 4.01 7.55 11.53
CA ASP A 177 3.85 8.55 12.57
C ASP A 177 3.11 9.81 12.06
N LEU A 178 3.53 10.36 10.92
CA LEU A 178 2.96 11.57 10.33
C LEU A 178 1.48 11.38 9.94
N HIS A 179 1.17 10.40 9.11
CA HIS A 179 -0.19 10.22 8.59
C HIS A 179 -1.15 9.70 9.67
N THR A 180 -0.67 9.01 10.70
CA THR A 180 -1.52 8.66 11.85
C THR A 180 -1.93 9.92 12.63
N LYS A 181 -1.02 10.87 12.83
CA LYS A 181 -1.33 12.16 13.48
C LYS A 181 -2.29 12.99 12.62
N ASN A 182 -2.04 13.09 11.32
CA ASN A 182 -2.92 13.80 10.40
C ASN A 182 -4.32 13.18 10.31
N ALA A 183 -4.41 11.84 10.24
CA ALA A 183 -5.69 11.14 10.25
C ALA A 183 -6.49 11.46 11.53
N LYS A 184 -5.83 11.44 12.69
CA LYS A 184 -6.45 11.84 13.97
C LYS A 184 -6.92 13.29 13.95
N GLU A 185 -6.11 14.21 13.42
CA GLU A 185 -6.47 15.63 13.30
C GLU A 185 -7.65 15.84 12.33
N ALA A 186 -7.73 15.03 11.27
CA ALA A 186 -8.87 14.97 10.35
C ALA A 186 -10.11 14.25 10.94
N GLY A 187 -10.06 13.82 12.20
CA GLY A 187 -11.18 13.23 12.92
C GLY A 187 -11.32 11.71 12.81
N ALA A 188 -10.28 11.00 12.34
CA ALA A 188 -10.28 9.54 12.34
C ALA A 188 -10.27 8.95 13.75
N SER A 189 -11.10 7.94 13.98
CA SER A 189 -11.10 7.19 15.24
C SER A 189 -9.98 6.14 15.26
N LYS A 190 -9.66 5.61 16.46
CA LYS A 190 -8.70 4.51 16.59
C LYS A 190 -9.21 3.23 15.91
N GLU A 191 -10.52 3.02 15.92
CA GLU A 191 -11.19 1.91 15.24
C GLU A 191 -11.07 2.04 13.72
N GLU A 192 -11.31 3.22 13.14
CA GLU A 192 -11.10 3.48 11.71
C GLU A 192 -9.64 3.25 11.30
N LEU A 193 -8.68 3.76 12.10
CA LEU A 193 -7.25 3.50 11.90
C LEU A 193 -6.93 2.00 11.94
N SER A 194 -7.46 1.29 12.95
CA SER A 194 -7.25 -0.15 13.09
C SER A 194 -7.79 -0.92 11.89
N GLU A 195 -8.98 -0.56 11.40
CA GLU A 195 -9.57 -1.21 10.22
C GLU A 195 -8.73 -0.94 8.96
N ALA A 196 -8.26 0.29 8.74
CA ALA A 196 -7.38 0.62 7.63
C ALA A 196 -6.06 -0.19 7.66
N ILE A 197 -5.47 -0.35 8.85
CA ILE A 197 -4.26 -1.16 9.06
C ILE A 197 -4.53 -2.63 8.73
N PHE A 198 -5.63 -3.21 9.20
CA PHE A 198 -5.95 -4.61 8.92
C PHE A 198 -6.25 -4.87 7.44
N VAL A 199 -6.89 -3.91 6.74
CA VAL A 199 -7.02 -3.97 5.28
C VAL A 199 -5.62 -4.00 4.63
N ALA A 200 -4.70 -3.12 5.04
CA ALA A 200 -3.33 -3.13 4.51
C ALA A 200 -2.61 -4.47 4.73
N VAL A 201 -2.74 -5.06 5.93
CA VAL A 201 -2.15 -6.37 6.26
C VAL A 201 -2.76 -7.47 5.38
N ALA A 202 -4.08 -7.51 5.26
CA ALA A 202 -4.79 -8.50 4.43
C ALA A 202 -4.37 -8.42 2.97
N LEU A 203 -4.29 -7.20 2.41
CA LEU A 203 -3.92 -7.00 1.01
C LEU A 203 -2.44 -7.28 0.75
N LYS A 204 -1.53 -6.93 1.67
CA LYS A 204 -0.11 -7.26 1.52
C LYS A 204 0.12 -8.77 1.52
N ALA A 205 -0.56 -9.50 2.41
CA ALA A 205 -0.52 -10.97 2.44
C ALA A 205 -1.21 -11.59 1.20
N GLY A 206 -2.38 -11.07 0.83
CA GLY A 206 -3.14 -11.51 -0.34
C GLY A 206 -2.38 -11.29 -1.65
N SER A 207 -1.62 -10.20 -1.75
CA SER A 207 -0.73 -9.92 -2.87
C SER A 207 0.37 -10.98 -2.99
N ALA A 208 1.01 -11.36 -1.88
CA ALA A 208 2.03 -12.41 -1.90
C ALA A 208 1.45 -13.77 -2.34
N LEU A 209 0.23 -14.10 -1.87
CA LEU A 209 -0.50 -15.29 -2.32
C LEU A 209 -0.87 -15.21 -3.81
N ALA A 210 -1.37 -14.07 -4.29
CA ALA A 210 -1.75 -13.91 -5.69
C ALA A 210 -0.53 -13.99 -6.64
N HIS A 211 0.64 -13.54 -6.19
CA HIS A 211 1.89 -13.67 -6.94
C HIS A 211 2.46 -15.10 -6.94
N SER A 212 1.98 -16.00 -6.07
CA SER A 212 2.47 -17.37 -6.02
C SER A 212 2.25 -18.14 -7.32
N VAL A 213 1.27 -17.72 -8.14
CA VAL A 213 0.99 -18.38 -9.42
C VAL A 213 2.20 -18.38 -10.35
N ASN A 214 3.08 -17.39 -10.23
CA ASN A 214 4.32 -17.34 -11.01
C ASN A 214 5.34 -18.35 -10.51
N ALA A 215 5.40 -18.57 -9.20
CA ALA A 215 6.23 -19.62 -8.62
C ALA A 215 5.72 -21.01 -9.03
N LEU A 216 4.41 -21.23 -9.01
CA LEU A 216 3.78 -22.47 -9.47
C LEU A 216 4.03 -22.71 -10.97
N ASN A 217 3.82 -21.69 -11.81
CA ASN A 217 4.11 -21.78 -13.24
C ASN A 217 5.58 -22.10 -13.51
N ALA A 218 6.50 -21.40 -12.86
CA ALA A 218 7.93 -21.63 -13.03
C ALA A 218 8.38 -23.00 -12.50
N TYR A 219 7.71 -23.55 -11.48
CA TYR A 219 8.02 -24.88 -10.95
C TYR A 219 7.65 -26.00 -11.94
N ASP A 220 6.56 -25.83 -12.70
CA ASP A 220 6.10 -26.81 -13.69
C ASP A 220 6.77 -26.65 -15.06
N GLU A 221 7.59 -25.61 -15.25
CA GLU A 221 8.39 -25.44 -16.48
C GLU A 221 9.53 -26.48 -16.53
N GLU A 222 9.52 -27.32 -17.58
CA GLU A 222 10.59 -28.27 -17.92
C GLU A 222 11.86 -27.60 -18.49
#